data_AF-A0A8H7S2H3-F1
#
_entry.id   AF-A0A8H7S2H3-F1
#
_cell.length_a   1.000
_cell.length_b   1.000
_cell.length_c   1.000
_cell.angle_alpha   90.00
_cell.angle_beta   90.00
_cell.angle_gamma   90.00
#
_symmetry.space_group_name_H-M   'P 1'
#
loop_
_entity.id
_entity.type
_entity.pdbx_description
1 polymer ?
#
loop_
_entity_poly.entity_id
_entity_poly.type
_entity_poly.pdbx_seq_one_letter_code
_entity_poly.pdbx_strand_id
1 'polypeptide(L)'
;MRVSFTLLLLLLHLFLLLITVPGVNSQASENNPFIWQVVVQYDIARSNHSQKYLPDTSFKLYSQDFQTVNLHDDLYGHNQRLLLDFGDGCPQTTIEDIQTLNGNTATSPSMMSQPSIALVERGGRCNLWSDKINHTQAISKIYNLNIGAVLLYDNMIYNGSSSNGSSSASAEGLVQLNTNNGSYPTWSTHSLEPPSRNIHSMTDNDISNSNGSQNSDSVFMAIYFGSNHYGRVLKDMVHKYTSTPSNSMHQYYIQLTFFFAETTFTTTENQPNGSGGENGNGNNDNSDMWTVFTGERGYLAYLIAAGAALIL
;
A
#
# COMPACT_ATOMS: atom_id res chain seq x y z
N MET A 1 -26.20 -43.99 27.17
CA MET A 1 -24.84 -43.80 26.62
C MET A 1 -24.02 -43.03 27.64
N ARG A 2 -23.04 -43.66 28.30
CA ARG A 2 -22.11 -42.95 29.20
C ARG A 2 -20.91 -42.52 28.37
N VAL A 3 -20.87 -41.26 27.96
CA VAL A 3 -19.66 -40.67 27.38
C VAL A 3 -18.61 -40.67 28.48
N SER A 4 -17.50 -41.38 28.27
CA SER A 4 -16.43 -41.48 29.27
C SER A 4 -15.84 -40.08 29.51
N PHE A 5 -15.67 -39.68 30.77
CA PHE A 5 -15.06 -38.41 31.17
C PHE A 5 -13.69 -38.17 30.52
N THR A 6 -12.96 -39.26 30.23
CA THR A 6 -11.68 -39.23 29.50
C THR A 6 -11.81 -38.75 28.05
N LEU A 7 -12.93 -39.06 27.37
CA LEU A 7 -13.18 -38.59 26.00
C LEU A 7 -13.44 -37.07 25.97
N LEU A 8 -14.13 -36.53 26.98
CA LEU A 8 -14.39 -35.10 27.11
C LEU A 8 -13.08 -34.32 27.34
N LEU A 9 -12.21 -34.80 28.23
CA LEU A 9 -10.90 -34.18 28.48
C LEU A 9 -9.99 -34.22 27.26
N LEU A 10 -10.03 -35.30 26.47
CA LEU A 10 -9.24 -35.44 25.26
C LEU A 10 -9.73 -34.49 24.16
N LEU A 11 -11.05 -34.32 24.00
CA LEU A 11 -11.63 -33.33 23.08
C LEU A 11 -11.33 -31.89 23.51
N LEU A 12 -11.39 -31.59 24.81
CA LEU A 12 -11.01 -30.27 25.34
C LEU A 12 -9.52 -29.98 25.11
N HIS A 13 -8.64 -30.97 25.33
CA HIS A 13 -7.23 -30.83 25.03
C HIS A 13 -6.98 -30.65 23.54
N LEU A 14 -7.64 -31.43 22.66
CA LEU A 14 -7.50 -31.28 21.21
C LEU A 14 -8.01 -29.91 20.74
N PHE A 15 -9.11 -29.42 21.31
CA PHE A 15 -9.68 -28.10 21.04
C PHE A 15 -8.73 -26.97 21.50
N LEU A 16 -8.16 -27.08 22.71
CA LEU A 16 -7.14 -26.15 23.18
C LEU A 16 -5.88 -26.20 22.31
N LEU A 17 -5.45 -27.40 21.87
CA LEU A 17 -4.27 -27.58 21.03
C LEU A 17 -4.50 -26.97 19.64
N LEU A 18 -5.71 -27.12 19.07
CA LEU A 18 -6.14 -26.50 17.82
C LEU A 18 -6.26 -24.97 17.92
N ILE A 19 -6.65 -24.43 19.07
CA ILE A 19 -6.63 -22.98 19.33
C ILE A 19 -5.19 -22.46 19.46
N THR A 20 -4.26 -23.29 19.97
CA THR A 20 -2.86 -22.92 20.18
C THR A 20 -1.93 -23.23 19.01
N VAL A 21 -2.43 -23.59 17.82
CA VAL A 21 -1.61 -23.52 16.61
C VAL A 21 -1.81 -22.13 16.01
N PRO A 22 -0.97 -21.12 16.35
CA PRO A 22 -0.89 -19.92 15.55
C PRO A 22 -0.27 -20.34 14.21
N GLY A 23 -1.13 -20.78 13.28
CA GLY A 23 -0.84 -20.64 11.88
C GLY A 23 -0.76 -19.13 11.64
N VAL A 24 0.45 -18.59 11.63
CA VAL A 24 0.70 -17.17 11.44
C VAL A 24 0.41 -16.87 9.99
N ASN A 25 -0.86 -16.60 9.71
CA ASN A 25 -1.26 -16.11 8.42
C ASN A 25 -0.80 -14.65 8.36
N SER A 26 0.25 -14.39 7.61
CA SER A 26 0.71 -13.06 7.16
C SER A 26 -0.23 -12.45 6.14
N GLN A 27 -1.51 -12.59 6.39
CA GLN A 27 -2.54 -11.92 5.64
C GLN A 27 -2.38 -10.41 5.85
N ALA A 28 -2.51 -9.67 4.76
CA ALA A 28 -2.55 -8.23 4.80
C ALA A 28 -3.55 -7.74 5.84
N SER A 29 -3.14 -6.71 6.56
CA SER A 29 -3.86 -6.12 7.68
C SER A 29 -3.65 -4.62 7.67
N GLU A 30 -4.37 -3.91 8.54
CA GLU A 30 -4.16 -2.48 8.75
C GLU A 30 -2.71 -2.14 9.11
N ASN A 31 -2.04 -2.97 9.91
CA ASN A 31 -0.66 -2.73 10.36
C ASN A 31 0.40 -3.12 9.34
N ASN A 32 0.13 -4.13 8.50
CA ASN A 32 1.03 -4.61 7.46
C ASN A 32 0.21 -4.84 6.18
N PRO A 33 0.08 -3.81 5.32
CA PRO A 33 -0.63 -3.92 4.07
C PRO A 33 0.22 -4.61 3.01
N PHE A 34 -0.42 -5.26 2.04
CA PHE A 34 0.25 -5.53 0.76
C PHE A 34 0.09 -4.32 -0.17
N ILE A 35 1.03 -4.15 -1.09
CA ILE A 35 1.00 -3.06 -2.06
C ILE A 35 0.69 -3.64 -3.44
N TRP A 36 -0.41 -3.20 -4.04
CA TRP A 36 -0.61 -3.36 -5.47
C TRP A 36 0.18 -2.28 -6.20
N GLN A 37 1.04 -2.71 -7.12
CA GLN A 37 1.85 -1.86 -7.97
C GLN A 37 1.52 -2.17 -9.44
N VAL A 38 1.34 -1.12 -10.24
CA VAL A 38 1.15 -1.24 -11.69
C VAL A 38 1.71 -0.01 -12.40
N VAL A 39 2.19 -0.18 -13.63
CA VAL A 39 2.53 0.95 -14.52
C VAL A 39 1.27 1.38 -15.26
N VAL A 40 1.04 2.69 -15.27
CA VAL A 40 -0.04 3.33 -16.02
C VAL A 40 0.51 4.22 -17.10
N GLN A 41 -0.13 4.17 -18.25
CA GLN A 41 0.12 5.03 -19.40
C GLN A 41 -0.99 6.08 -19.48
N TYR A 42 -0.62 7.31 -19.80
CA TYR A 42 -1.52 8.41 -20.10
C TYR A 42 -1.19 9.00 -21.48
N ASP A 43 -2.20 9.44 -22.20
CA ASP A 43 -2.08 10.30 -23.38
C ASP A 43 -2.05 11.76 -22.90
N ILE A 44 -0.97 12.48 -23.23
CA ILE A 44 -0.75 13.87 -22.83
C ILE A 44 -1.90 14.76 -23.30
N ALA A 45 -2.49 14.49 -24.46
CA ALA A 45 -3.59 15.28 -25.02
C ALA A 45 -4.93 15.05 -24.29
N ARG A 46 -5.06 13.95 -23.55
CA ARG A 46 -6.29 13.52 -22.85
C ARG A 46 -5.98 13.06 -21.43
N SER A 47 -5.11 13.79 -20.74
CA SER A 47 -4.41 13.35 -19.54
C SER A 47 -5.32 12.85 -18.40
N ASN A 48 -6.54 13.35 -18.27
CA ASN A 48 -7.50 12.97 -17.24
C ASN A 48 -8.38 11.75 -17.60
N HIS A 49 -8.43 11.34 -18.88
CA HIS A 49 -9.34 10.30 -19.39
C HIS A 49 -8.64 9.18 -20.17
N SER A 50 -7.31 9.17 -20.18
CA SER A 50 -6.51 8.27 -21.01
C SER A 50 -5.72 7.24 -20.22
N GLN A 51 -6.04 7.09 -18.93
CA GLN A 51 -5.40 6.10 -18.08
C GLN A 51 -5.56 4.71 -18.70
N LYS A 52 -4.43 4.07 -18.95
CA LYS A 52 -4.34 2.70 -19.44
C LYS A 52 -3.38 1.92 -18.56
N TYR A 53 -3.88 0.87 -17.90
CA TYR A 53 -3.00 -0.03 -17.16
C TYR A 53 -2.15 -0.86 -18.11
N LEU A 54 -0.90 -1.14 -17.73
CA LEU A 54 -0.04 -2.13 -18.39
C LEU A 54 -0.11 -3.44 -17.57
N PRO A 55 -0.97 -4.41 -17.92
CA PRO A 55 -1.27 -5.55 -17.05
C PRO A 55 -0.05 -6.40 -16.69
N ASP A 56 0.92 -6.51 -17.60
CA ASP A 56 2.17 -7.27 -17.40
C ASP A 56 3.07 -6.67 -16.31
N THR A 57 2.76 -5.46 -15.86
CA THR A 57 3.48 -4.77 -14.76
C THR A 57 2.71 -4.81 -13.44
N SER A 58 1.56 -5.50 -13.41
CA SER A 58 0.65 -5.51 -12.27
C SER A 58 1.01 -6.61 -11.29
N PHE A 59 1.44 -6.22 -10.09
CA PHE A 59 1.89 -7.15 -9.06
C PHE A 59 1.37 -6.80 -7.68
N LYS A 60 1.21 -7.83 -6.86
CA LYS A 60 1.12 -7.71 -5.41
C LYS A 60 2.51 -7.81 -4.82
N LEU A 61 2.87 -6.84 -4.00
CA LEU A 61 4.12 -6.81 -3.28
C LEU A 61 3.85 -6.99 -1.80
N TYR A 62 4.61 -7.88 -1.19
CA TYR A 62 4.57 -8.20 0.22
C TYR A 62 5.96 -7.98 0.83
N SER A 63 6.00 -7.48 2.05
CA SER A 63 7.23 -7.44 2.85
C SER A 63 6.84 -7.44 4.33
N GLN A 64 7.69 -8.00 5.20
CA GLN A 64 7.53 -7.81 6.65
C GLN A 64 7.71 -6.34 7.03
N ASP A 65 8.48 -5.58 6.25
CA ASP A 65 8.82 -4.18 6.55
C ASP A 65 7.71 -3.20 6.20
N PHE A 66 6.69 -3.64 5.45
CA PHE A 66 5.53 -2.81 5.16
C PHE A 66 4.74 -2.56 6.44
N GLN A 67 4.61 -1.28 6.77
CA GLN A 67 3.99 -0.82 8.00
C GLN A 67 3.08 0.37 7.69
N THR A 68 1.87 0.36 8.23
CA THR A 68 1.02 1.56 8.20
C THR A 68 1.25 2.37 9.47
N VAL A 69 1.57 3.65 9.29
CA VAL A 69 1.86 4.58 10.39
C VAL A 69 0.64 5.41 10.74
N ASN A 70 -0.06 5.88 9.70
CA ASN A 70 -1.30 6.62 9.80
C ASN A 70 -2.18 6.22 8.61
N LEU A 71 -3.35 5.63 8.88
CA LEU A 71 -4.29 5.24 7.83
C LEU A 71 -5.02 6.45 7.22
N HIS A 72 -5.26 7.50 8.01
CA HIS A 72 -6.17 8.58 7.63
C HIS A 72 -7.46 8.02 6.98
N ASP A 73 -7.92 8.59 5.87
CA ASP A 73 -9.15 8.17 5.17
C ASP A 73 -8.96 6.94 4.25
N ASP A 74 -7.83 6.23 4.32
CA ASP A 74 -7.55 5.08 3.42
C ASP A 74 -8.36 3.82 3.70
N LEU A 75 -9.08 3.77 4.83
CA LEU A 75 -9.90 2.63 5.23
C LEU A 75 -11.13 2.39 4.33
N TYR A 76 -11.58 3.40 3.57
CA TYR A 76 -12.85 3.34 2.82
C TYR A 76 -12.71 2.97 1.34
N GLY A 77 -11.51 2.52 0.92
CA GLY A 77 -11.32 1.86 -0.37
C GLY A 77 -10.68 2.74 -1.46
N HIS A 78 -9.60 2.19 -2.00
CA HIS A 78 -8.92 2.47 -3.28
C HIS A 78 -8.43 3.89 -3.56
N ASN A 79 -7.44 4.31 -2.79
CA ASN A 79 -6.61 5.44 -3.15
C ASN A 79 -5.48 5.01 -4.10
N GLN A 80 -5.89 4.76 -5.34
CA GLN A 80 -4.97 4.63 -6.47
C GLN A 80 -4.19 5.93 -6.62
N ARG A 81 -2.87 5.87 -6.36
CA ARG A 81 -2.04 7.05 -6.32
C ARG A 81 -0.85 6.92 -7.25
N LEU A 82 -0.61 7.94 -8.05
CA LEU A 82 0.60 8.06 -8.85
C LEU A 82 1.79 8.37 -7.94
N LEU A 83 2.89 7.67 -8.15
CA LEU A 83 4.10 7.81 -7.36
C LEU A 83 4.91 9.03 -7.81
N LEU A 84 5.32 9.85 -6.86
CA LEU A 84 6.26 10.96 -7.05
C LEU A 84 7.49 10.77 -6.16
N ASP A 85 8.69 10.81 -6.73
CA ASP A 85 9.94 10.82 -5.96
C ASP A 85 10.18 12.22 -5.36
N PHE A 86 10.20 12.31 -4.04
CA PHE A 86 10.45 13.54 -3.27
C PHE A 86 11.88 13.61 -2.70
N GLY A 87 12.74 12.63 -3.02
CA GLY A 87 14.07 12.52 -2.46
C GLY A 87 14.01 12.36 -0.95
N ASP A 88 14.70 13.23 -0.21
CA ASP A 88 14.64 13.25 1.26
C ASP A 88 13.42 13.99 1.82
N GLY A 89 12.61 14.65 0.99
CA GLY A 89 11.38 15.36 1.42
C GLY A 89 11.59 16.48 2.45
N CYS A 90 12.82 16.91 2.70
CA CYS A 90 13.12 17.92 3.73
C CYS A 90 12.76 19.34 3.26
N PRO A 91 12.62 20.33 4.17
CA PRO A 91 12.20 21.70 3.83
C PRO A 91 12.98 22.41 2.71
N GLN A 92 14.21 21.97 2.45
CA GLN A 92 15.07 22.49 1.38
C GLN A 92 14.81 21.86 0.01
N THR A 93 14.04 20.78 -0.09
CA THR A 93 13.59 20.20 -1.37
C THR A 93 12.66 21.18 -2.06
N THR A 94 12.98 21.59 -3.29
CA THR A 94 12.12 22.48 -4.08
C THR A 94 11.28 21.71 -5.08
N ILE A 95 10.35 22.41 -5.75
CA ILE A 95 9.59 21.79 -6.84
C ILE A 95 10.51 21.40 -8.00
N GLU A 96 11.57 22.16 -8.27
CA GLU A 96 12.55 21.86 -9.32
C GLU A 96 13.33 20.58 -9.03
N ASP A 97 13.66 20.33 -7.76
CA ASP A 97 14.27 19.07 -7.34
C ASP A 97 13.31 17.90 -7.64
N ILE A 98 12.04 18.05 -7.26
CA ILE A 98 10.99 17.03 -7.49
C ILE A 98 10.77 16.83 -9.00
N GLN A 99 10.73 17.89 -9.80
CA GLN A 99 10.67 17.77 -11.26
C GLN A 99 11.83 16.94 -11.79
N THR A 100 13.06 17.27 -11.37
CA THR A 100 14.27 16.61 -11.84
C THR A 100 14.25 15.11 -11.51
N LEU A 101 13.85 14.74 -10.29
CA LEU A 101 13.72 13.35 -9.86
C LEU A 101 12.66 12.57 -10.65
N ASN A 102 11.62 13.26 -11.14
CA ASN A 102 10.49 12.68 -11.87
C ASN A 102 10.52 13.01 -13.38
N GLY A 103 11.70 13.19 -13.97
CA GLY A 103 11.84 13.39 -15.42
C GLY A 103 11.15 14.63 -15.97
N ASN A 104 10.97 15.67 -15.15
CA ASN A 104 10.22 16.90 -15.40
C ASN A 104 8.73 16.68 -15.70
N THR A 105 8.13 15.66 -15.07
CA THR A 105 6.71 15.32 -15.25
C THR A 105 5.86 15.51 -13.99
N ALA A 106 6.44 15.99 -12.88
CA ALA A 106 5.74 16.08 -11.59
C ALA A 106 4.55 17.07 -11.60
N THR A 107 4.61 18.11 -12.44
CA THR A 107 3.50 19.06 -12.66
C THR A 107 2.87 18.89 -14.04
N SER A 108 3.02 17.71 -14.65
CA SER A 108 2.32 17.43 -15.89
C SER A 108 0.80 17.38 -15.65
N PRO A 109 -0.03 17.72 -16.65
CA PRO A 109 -1.48 17.59 -16.53
C PRO A 109 -1.94 16.18 -16.16
N SER A 110 -1.21 15.14 -16.58
CA SER A 110 -1.49 13.73 -16.24
C SER A 110 -1.30 13.49 -14.75
N MET A 111 -0.14 13.87 -14.21
CA MET A 111 0.19 13.70 -12.79
C MET A 111 -0.78 14.47 -11.89
N MET A 112 -1.03 15.75 -12.20
CA MET A 112 -1.88 16.61 -11.36
C MET A 112 -3.37 16.27 -11.43
N SER A 113 -3.81 15.50 -12.44
CA SER A 113 -5.22 15.10 -12.58
C SER A 113 -5.62 13.93 -11.69
N GLN A 114 -4.65 13.27 -11.05
CA GLN A 114 -4.86 12.06 -10.26
C GLN A 114 -4.37 12.25 -8.82
N PRO A 115 -4.89 11.48 -7.86
CA PRO A 115 -4.27 11.38 -6.54
C PRO A 115 -2.82 10.91 -6.66
N SER A 116 -1.95 11.45 -5.81
CA SER A 116 -0.52 11.12 -5.79
C SER A 116 -0.06 10.64 -4.42
N ILE A 117 1.03 9.86 -4.42
CA ILE A 117 1.76 9.41 -3.23
C ILE A 117 3.22 9.82 -3.36
N ALA A 118 3.73 10.50 -2.34
CA ALA A 118 5.13 10.88 -2.30
C ALA A 118 6.00 9.72 -1.79
N LEU A 119 7.09 9.43 -2.47
CA LEU A 119 8.15 8.55 -2.01
C LEU A 119 9.22 9.38 -1.32
N VAL A 120 9.47 9.13 -0.04
CA VAL A 120 10.38 9.94 0.77
C VAL A 120 11.41 9.06 1.49
N GLU A 121 12.68 9.40 1.35
CA GLU A 121 13.78 8.73 2.03
C GLU A 121 13.86 9.13 3.51
N ARG A 122 14.07 8.15 4.38
CA ARG A 122 14.45 8.39 5.78
C ARG A 122 15.82 9.07 5.89
N GLY A 123 16.01 9.97 6.86
CA GLY A 123 17.27 10.70 7.05
C GLY A 123 17.42 11.89 6.07
N GLY A 124 18.61 12.11 5.52
CA GLY A 124 18.87 13.25 4.63
C GLY A 124 19.10 14.56 5.39
N ARG A 125 18.54 15.67 4.91
CA ARG A 125 18.80 17.04 5.43
C ARG A 125 18.02 17.41 6.70
N CYS A 126 17.09 16.58 7.13
CA CYS A 126 16.22 16.78 8.29
C CYS A 126 16.06 15.45 9.03
N ASN A 127 15.89 15.54 10.35
CA ASN A 127 15.89 14.36 11.22
C ASN A 127 14.48 13.87 11.55
N LEU A 128 13.48 14.75 11.60
CA LEU A 128 12.14 14.40 12.02
C LEU A 128 11.26 14.01 10.84
N TRP A 129 10.33 13.10 11.07
CA TRP A 129 9.43 12.63 10.04
C TRP A 129 8.31 13.62 9.78
N SER A 130 7.85 14.31 10.84
CA SER A 130 6.91 15.41 10.73
C SER A 130 7.40 16.53 9.81
N ASP A 131 8.69 16.88 9.85
CA ASP A 131 9.28 17.88 8.94
C ASP A 131 9.07 17.50 7.47
N LYS A 132 9.30 16.22 7.14
CA LYS A 132 9.15 15.68 5.79
C LYS A 132 7.70 15.70 5.33
N ILE A 133 6.80 15.27 6.21
CA ILE A 133 5.36 15.20 5.93
C ILE A 133 4.76 16.59 5.75
N ASN A 134 5.05 17.50 6.70
CA ASN A 134 4.58 18.88 6.65
C ASN A 134 5.08 19.60 5.39
N HIS A 135 6.34 19.38 5.02
CA HIS A 135 6.90 19.95 3.79
C HIS A 135 6.27 19.37 2.53
N THR A 136 6.06 18.05 2.50
CA THR A 136 5.36 17.37 1.39
C THR A 136 3.94 17.92 1.23
N GLN A 137 3.20 18.10 2.32
CA GLN A 137 1.88 18.75 2.32
C GLN A 137 1.95 20.19 1.80
N ALA A 138 2.94 20.97 2.24
CA ALA A 138 3.11 22.36 1.82
C ALA A 138 3.38 22.46 0.31
N ILE A 139 4.30 21.66 -0.24
CA ILE A 139 4.56 21.60 -1.68
C ILE A 139 3.33 21.13 -2.43
N SER A 140 2.69 20.05 -1.98
CA SER A 140 1.46 19.52 -2.59
C SER A 140 0.39 20.59 -2.73
N LYS A 141 0.19 21.39 -1.67
CA LYS A 141 -0.78 22.49 -1.65
C LYS A 141 -0.39 23.65 -2.57
N ILE A 142 0.87 24.07 -2.56
CA ILE A 142 1.35 25.21 -3.38
C ILE A 142 1.26 24.88 -4.88
N TYR A 143 1.58 23.65 -5.26
CA TYR A 143 1.67 23.23 -6.66
C TYR A 143 0.50 22.35 -7.13
N ASN A 144 -0.53 22.15 -6.30
CA ASN A 144 -1.68 21.30 -6.57
C ASN A 144 -1.31 19.88 -7.03
N LEU A 145 -0.34 19.25 -6.35
CA LEU A 145 0.14 17.90 -6.72
C LEU A 145 -0.80 16.78 -6.25
N ASN A 146 -1.86 17.12 -5.51
CA ASN A 146 -2.88 16.18 -5.03
C ASN A 146 -2.31 14.98 -4.25
N ILE A 147 -1.27 15.24 -3.43
CA ILE A 147 -0.62 14.20 -2.63
C ILE A 147 -1.48 13.90 -1.41
N GLY A 148 -2.07 12.71 -1.40
CA GLY A 148 -2.90 12.21 -0.31
C GLY A 148 -2.22 11.18 0.58
N ALA A 149 -0.99 10.76 0.23
CA ALA A 149 -0.20 9.84 1.04
C ALA A 149 1.30 10.06 0.90
N VAL A 150 2.05 9.55 1.87
CA VAL A 150 3.51 9.44 1.84
C VAL A 150 3.91 7.99 2.11
N LEU A 151 4.75 7.43 1.24
CA LEU A 151 5.49 6.21 1.49
C LEU A 151 6.92 6.59 1.90
N LEU A 152 7.20 6.45 3.19
CA LEU A 152 8.54 6.61 3.74
C LEU A 152 9.30 5.29 3.54
N TYR A 153 10.56 5.36 3.14
CA TYR A 153 11.39 4.16 3.03
C TYR A 153 12.69 4.30 3.80
N ASP A 154 13.17 3.19 4.35
CA ASP A 154 14.37 3.19 5.17
C ASP A 154 15.61 3.61 4.38
N ASN A 155 16.60 4.18 5.05
CA ASN A 155 17.93 4.45 4.50
C ASN A 155 18.97 3.40 4.92
N MET A 156 18.60 2.47 5.81
CA MET A 156 19.45 1.36 6.21
C MET A 156 19.09 0.08 5.47
N ILE A 157 20.12 -0.65 5.06
CA ILE A 157 19.97 -1.98 4.49
C ILE A 157 20.05 -3.00 5.62
N TYR A 158 19.03 -3.85 5.73
CA TYR A 158 19.01 -4.94 6.68
C TYR A 158 19.31 -6.25 5.96
N ASN A 159 20.39 -6.91 6.35
CA ASN A 159 20.68 -8.25 5.85
C ASN A 159 19.62 -9.21 6.42
N GLY A 160 18.62 -9.53 5.59
CA GLY A 160 17.64 -10.55 5.92
C GLY A 160 18.34 -11.90 6.08
N SER A 161 18.12 -12.57 7.21
CA SER A 161 18.31 -14.02 7.27
C SER A 161 17.20 -14.62 6.41
N SER A 162 17.50 -14.96 5.15
CA SER A 162 16.57 -15.70 4.30
C SER A 162 16.41 -17.13 4.86
N SER A 163 15.69 -17.28 5.97
CA SER A 163 15.49 -18.55 6.64
C SER A 163 14.51 -19.47 5.90
N ASN A 164 13.84 -18.97 4.87
CA ASN A 164 12.93 -19.76 4.04
C ASN A 164 13.53 -19.93 2.64
N GLY A 165 13.89 -21.16 2.30
CA GLY A 165 14.41 -21.56 0.99
C GLY A 165 13.41 -21.46 -0.18
N SER A 166 12.55 -20.44 -0.20
CA SER A 166 11.81 -20.06 -1.39
C SER A 166 12.68 -19.13 -2.23
N SER A 167 12.95 -19.57 -3.46
CA SER A 167 13.86 -18.94 -4.42
C SER A 167 13.40 -17.58 -4.97
N SER A 168 12.47 -16.88 -4.32
CA SER A 168 11.93 -15.60 -4.78
C SER A 168 11.89 -14.48 -3.72
N ALA A 169 12.34 -14.71 -2.49
CA ALA A 169 12.47 -13.63 -1.51
C ALA A 169 13.80 -12.90 -1.75
N SER A 170 13.74 -11.64 -2.22
CA SER A 170 14.93 -10.81 -2.36
C SER A 170 15.45 -10.35 -0.99
N ALA A 171 16.64 -9.73 -0.96
CA ALA A 171 17.17 -9.09 0.24
C ALA A 171 16.09 -8.19 0.86
N GLU A 172 15.87 -8.30 2.18
CA GLU A 172 14.77 -7.65 2.95
C GLU A 172 13.37 -8.26 2.80
N GLY A 173 13.25 -9.43 2.17
CA GLY A 173 12.01 -10.21 2.21
C GLY A 173 10.87 -9.63 1.36
N LEU A 174 11.19 -8.81 0.35
CA LEU A 174 10.23 -8.39 -0.66
C LEU A 174 9.83 -9.60 -1.51
N VAL A 175 8.53 -9.90 -1.52
CA VAL A 175 7.94 -10.99 -2.30
C VAL A 175 6.95 -10.40 -3.29
N GLN A 176 7.18 -10.70 -4.57
CA GLN A 176 6.33 -10.30 -5.67
C GLN A 176 5.46 -11.46 -6.13
N LEU A 177 4.14 -11.26 -6.16
CA LEU A 177 3.16 -12.23 -6.62
C LEU A 177 2.25 -11.61 -7.69
N ASN A 178 1.68 -12.45 -8.56
CA ASN A 178 0.65 -12.01 -9.51
C ASN A 178 -0.65 -11.63 -8.77
N THR A 179 -1.41 -10.69 -9.34
CA THR A 179 -2.66 -10.18 -8.75
C THR A 179 -3.79 -11.22 -8.65
N ASN A 180 -3.74 -12.25 -9.49
CA ASN A 180 -4.65 -13.40 -9.45
C ASN A 180 -4.22 -14.50 -8.46
N ASN A 181 -3.05 -14.37 -7.82
CA ASN A 181 -2.60 -15.36 -6.84
C ASN A 181 -3.35 -15.16 -5.51
N GLY A 182 -4.10 -16.18 -5.09
CA GLY A 182 -4.81 -16.21 -3.81
C GLY A 182 -3.96 -16.64 -2.62
N SER A 183 -2.73 -17.11 -2.85
CA SER A 183 -1.76 -17.42 -1.80
C SER A 183 -0.99 -16.16 -1.40
N TYR A 184 -0.59 -16.10 -0.14
CA TYR A 184 0.21 -15.02 0.44
C TYR A 184 1.43 -15.59 1.18
N PRO A 185 2.55 -14.85 1.28
CA PRO A 185 3.81 -15.38 1.80
C PRO A 185 3.81 -15.42 3.31
N THR A 186 3.96 -16.59 3.93
CA THR A 186 4.07 -16.74 5.40
C THR A 186 5.48 -16.43 5.91
N TRP A 187 5.57 -15.73 7.04
CA TRP A 187 6.84 -15.45 7.71
C TRP A 187 7.02 -16.27 8.97
N SER A 188 8.25 -16.73 9.23
CA SER A 188 8.57 -17.58 10.38
C SER A 188 8.58 -16.82 11.72
N THR A 189 8.76 -15.50 11.68
CA THR A 189 8.79 -14.63 12.87
C THR A 189 7.67 -13.62 12.83
N HIS A 190 7.03 -13.39 13.98
CA HIS A 190 6.03 -12.34 14.15
C HIS A 190 6.68 -10.98 14.41
N SER A 191 7.88 -10.97 14.98
CA SER A 191 8.65 -9.77 15.27
C SER A 191 9.49 -9.37 14.06
N LEU A 192 9.43 -8.08 13.75
CA LEU A 192 10.43 -7.40 12.92
C LEU A 192 11.76 -7.37 13.67
N GLU A 193 12.72 -8.17 13.23
CA GLU A 193 14.07 -8.20 13.78
C GLU A 193 15.10 -7.71 12.73
N PRO A 194 16.03 -6.80 13.11
CA PRO A 194 16.14 -6.13 14.41
C PRO A 194 15.00 -5.10 14.66
N PRO A 195 14.76 -4.68 15.93
CA PRO A 195 13.73 -3.69 16.25
C PRO A 195 13.86 -2.38 15.46
N SER A 196 15.06 -2.03 15.00
CA SER A 196 15.27 -0.85 14.17
C SER A 196 14.60 -0.91 12.79
N ARG A 197 14.06 -2.06 12.34
CA ARG A 197 13.20 -2.18 11.14
C ARG A 197 11.76 -1.75 11.40
N ASN A 198 11.35 -1.70 12.67
CA ASN A 198 10.01 -1.26 13.05
C ASN A 198 10.01 0.27 13.17
N ILE A 199 9.17 0.93 12.38
CA ILE A 199 9.10 2.39 12.37
C ILE A 199 8.73 2.97 13.75
N HIS A 200 7.91 2.28 14.53
CA HIS A 200 7.53 2.73 15.88
C HIS A 200 8.70 2.67 16.88
N SER A 201 9.78 1.96 16.54
CA SER A 201 10.99 1.87 17.35
C SER A 201 12.11 2.81 16.87
N MET A 202 11.89 3.55 15.78
CA MET A 202 12.86 4.48 15.22
C MET A 202 12.88 5.80 16.01
N THR A 203 14.07 6.27 16.38
CA THR A 203 14.25 7.47 17.23
C THR A 203 13.84 8.77 16.54
N ASP A 204 13.82 8.76 15.22
CA ASP A 204 13.44 9.87 14.35
C ASP A 204 11.93 9.94 14.08
N ASN A 205 11.17 8.87 14.37
CA ASN A 205 9.73 8.85 14.17
C ASN A 205 9.01 9.63 15.29
N ASP A 206 8.54 10.83 14.97
CA ASP A 206 7.75 11.69 15.86
C ASP A 206 6.24 11.69 15.54
N ILE A 207 5.79 10.87 14.58
CA ILE A 207 4.39 10.78 14.14
C ILE A 207 3.55 9.97 15.15
N SER A 208 4.14 8.90 15.71
CA SER A 208 3.44 7.92 16.56
C SER A 208 3.12 8.41 17.98
N ASN A 209 3.66 9.54 18.41
CA ASN A 209 3.41 10.11 19.74
C ASN A 209 2.14 10.99 19.81
N SER A 210 1.31 10.95 18.77
CA SER A 210 0.14 11.81 18.64
C SER A 210 -1.16 11.24 19.23
N ASN A 211 -1.11 10.15 20.00
CA ASN A 211 -2.24 9.56 20.76
C ASN A 211 -2.83 10.49 21.88
N GLY A 212 -2.67 11.81 21.76
CA GLY A 212 -3.24 12.79 22.68
C GLY A 212 -2.70 14.22 22.52
N SER A 213 -1.80 14.48 21.57
CA SER A 213 -1.29 15.84 21.31
C SER A 213 -2.10 16.48 20.18
N GLN A 214 -2.73 17.62 20.43
CA GLN A 214 -3.53 18.44 19.50
C GLN A 214 -2.82 18.88 18.20
N ASN A 215 -1.62 18.36 17.91
CA ASN A 215 -0.88 18.61 16.68
C ASN A 215 -1.12 17.53 15.60
N SER A 216 -1.75 16.39 15.92
CA SER A 216 -2.20 15.43 14.89
C SER A 216 -3.23 16.00 13.92
N ASP A 217 -3.94 17.07 14.30
CA ASP A 217 -4.91 17.77 13.45
C ASP A 217 -4.27 18.43 12.21
N SER A 218 -2.93 18.48 12.12
CA SER A 218 -2.20 19.06 10.99
C SER A 218 -1.87 18.04 9.87
N VAL A 219 -1.87 16.74 10.15
CA VAL A 219 -1.51 15.70 9.19
C VAL A 219 -2.78 15.08 8.60
N PHE A 220 -3.15 15.50 7.39
CA PHE A 220 -4.34 15.04 6.65
C PHE A 220 -3.96 14.10 5.49
N MET A 221 -3.02 13.19 5.72
CA MET A 221 -2.59 12.22 4.70
C MET A 221 -2.22 10.88 5.30
N ALA A 222 -2.39 9.82 4.51
CA ALA A 222 -1.95 8.49 4.90
C ALA A 222 -0.42 8.39 4.88
N ILE A 223 0.14 7.63 5.82
CA ILE A 223 1.58 7.45 5.97
C ILE A 223 1.88 5.96 6.06
N TYR A 224 2.69 5.52 5.12
CA TYR A 224 3.18 4.15 5.03
C TYR A 224 4.69 4.14 5.19
N PHE A 225 5.21 2.98 5.57
CA PHE A 225 6.63 2.72 5.68
C PHE A 225 6.99 1.44 4.96
N GLY A 226 8.17 1.43 4.33
CA GLY A 226 8.73 0.26 3.66
C GLY A 226 10.25 0.18 3.76
N SER A 227 10.80 -0.93 3.28
CA SER A 227 12.24 -1.21 3.37
C SER A 227 13.07 -0.34 2.42
N ASN A 228 14.38 -0.24 2.67
CA ASN A 228 15.31 0.46 1.77
C ASN A 228 15.29 -0.14 0.36
N HIS A 229 15.31 -1.47 0.27
CA HIS A 229 15.30 -2.19 -1.00
C HIS A 229 14.07 -1.80 -1.85
N TYR A 230 12.87 -1.81 -1.25
CA TYR A 230 11.67 -1.46 -1.99
C TYR A 230 11.65 0.01 -2.42
N GLY A 231 12.05 0.93 -1.54
CA GLY A 231 12.17 2.34 -1.89
C GLY A 231 13.11 2.58 -3.08
N ARG A 232 14.25 1.88 -3.12
CA ARG A 232 15.18 1.96 -4.25
C ARG A 232 14.59 1.38 -5.55
N VAL A 233 13.89 0.25 -5.47
CA VAL A 233 13.17 -0.32 -6.61
C VAL A 233 12.18 0.70 -7.19
N LEU A 234 11.43 1.37 -6.32
CA LEU A 234 10.48 2.41 -6.75
C LEU A 234 11.18 3.60 -7.40
N LYS A 235 12.31 4.08 -6.87
CA LYS A 235 13.10 5.17 -7.49
C LYS A 235 13.61 4.80 -8.88
N ASP A 236 14.17 3.60 -9.00
CA ASP A 236 14.66 3.09 -10.29
C ASP A 236 13.50 2.98 -11.30
N MET A 237 12.31 2.57 -10.84
CA MET A 237 11.10 2.53 -11.67
C MET A 237 10.62 3.93 -12.07
N VAL A 238 10.56 4.90 -11.15
CA VAL A 238 10.23 6.29 -11.47
C VAL A 238 11.18 6.82 -12.53
N HIS A 239 12.49 6.67 -12.35
CA HIS A 239 13.47 7.11 -13.34
C HIS A 239 13.30 6.41 -14.70
N LYS A 240 13.07 5.10 -14.70
CA LYS A 240 12.84 4.31 -15.91
C LYS A 240 11.62 4.78 -16.71
N TYR A 241 10.50 5.07 -16.06
CA TYR A 241 9.25 5.40 -16.76
C TYR A 241 9.05 6.90 -17.03
N THR A 242 9.70 7.76 -16.26
CA THR A 242 9.63 9.23 -16.47
C THR A 242 10.71 9.75 -17.41
N SER A 243 11.77 8.97 -17.71
CA SER A 243 12.81 9.33 -18.69
C SER A 243 12.39 9.21 -20.17
N THR A 244 11.09 9.10 -20.43
CA THR A 244 10.54 8.95 -21.79
C THR A 244 10.89 10.18 -22.64
N PRO A 245 11.34 10.02 -23.90
CA PRO A 245 11.75 11.14 -24.75
C PRO A 245 10.63 12.17 -24.93
N SER A 246 11.01 13.46 -24.96
CA SER A 246 10.13 14.63 -25.03
C SER A 246 9.13 14.66 -26.20
N ASN A 247 9.28 13.75 -27.17
CA ASN A 247 8.41 13.61 -28.34
C ASN A 247 7.37 12.48 -28.22
N SER A 248 7.29 11.81 -27.07
CA SER A 248 6.24 10.81 -26.82
C SER A 248 4.90 11.51 -26.56
N MET A 249 3.83 11.07 -27.24
CA MET A 249 2.46 11.46 -26.89
C MET A 249 1.98 10.81 -25.58
N HIS A 250 2.77 9.88 -25.04
CA HIS A 250 2.44 9.11 -23.86
C HIS A 250 3.40 9.38 -22.71
N GLN A 251 2.84 9.46 -21.51
CA GLN A 251 3.56 9.50 -20.24
C GLN A 251 3.28 8.22 -19.45
N TYR A 252 4.27 7.75 -18.71
CA TYR A 252 4.17 6.53 -17.91
C TYR A 252 4.47 6.86 -16.45
N TYR A 253 3.64 6.33 -15.55
CA TYR A 253 3.80 6.50 -14.11
C TYR A 253 3.65 5.17 -13.40
N ILE A 254 4.21 5.11 -12.19
CA ILE A 254 3.92 4.01 -11.25
C ILE A 254 2.69 4.40 -10.46
N GLN A 255 1.73 3.49 -10.36
CA GLN A 255 0.57 3.64 -9.51
C GLN A 255 0.63 2.61 -8.39
N LEU A 256 0.40 3.08 -7.17
CA LEU A 256 0.38 2.26 -5.97
C LEU A 256 -1.03 2.24 -5.36
N THR A 257 -1.39 1.13 -4.73
CA THR A 257 -2.59 1.00 -3.91
C THR A 257 -2.30 0.06 -2.75
N PHE A 258 -2.67 0.46 -1.55
CA PHE A 258 -2.45 -0.31 -0.34
C PHE A 258 -3.71 -1.11 -0.01
N PHE A 259 -3.54 -2.38 0.30
CA PHE A 259 -4.64 -3.27 0.67
C PHE A 259 -4.42 -3.78 2.10
N PHE A 260 -5.45 -3.63 2.92
CA PHE A 260 -5.45 -4.02 4.34
C PHE A 260 -6.13 -5.36 4.60
N ALA A 261 -6.47 -6.10 3.53
CA ALA A 261 -7.00 -7.44 3.58
C ALA A 261 -6.59 -8.18 2.30
N GLU A 262 -6.31 -9.48 2.42
CA GLU A 262 -6.01 -10.30 1.25
C GLU A 262 -7.16 -10.28 0.25
N THR A 263 -6.83 -10.06 -1.02
CA THR A 263 -7.78 -10.09 -2.12
C THR A 263 -7.10 -10.46 -3.42
N THR A 264 -7.83 -10.97 -4.40
CA THR A 264 -7.35 -11.24 -5.76
C THR A 264 -8.15 -10.42 -6.75
N PHE A 265 -7.50 -9.94 -7.79
CA PHE A 265 -8.15 -9.16 -8.84
C PHE A 265 -7.42 -9.31 -10.18
N THR A 266 -8.12 -9.03 -11.26
CA THR A 266 -7.55 -9.03 -12.62
C THR A 266 -7.36 -7.60 -13.09
N THR A 267 -6.16 -7.28 -13.58
CA THR A 267 -5.88 -5.99 -14.20
C THR A 267 -6.15 -6.08 -15.69
N THR A 268 -7.08 -5.26 -16.20
CA THR A 268 -7.39 -5.15 -17.63
C THR A 268 -6.85 -3.84 -18.18
N GLU A 269 -6.58 -3.79 -19.48
CA GLU A 269 -5.98 -2.61 -20.13
C GLU A 269 -6.86 -1.35 -20.03
N ASN A 270 -8.17 -1.49 -20.09
CA ASN A 270 -9.11 -0.37 -20.12
C ASN A 270 -9.95 -0.32 -18.84
N GLN A 271 -9.64 0.63 -17.96
CA GLN A 271 -10.57 1.09 -16.92
C GLN A 271 -10.90 2.55 -17.23
N PRO A 272 -12.16 2.88 -17.57
CA PRO A 272 -12.57 4.28 -17.62
C PRO A 272 -12.52 4.83 -16.19
N ASN A 273 -11.81 5.94 -16.03
CA ASN A 273 -11.67 6.64 -14.76
C ASN A 273 -13.05 6.86 -14.11
N GLY A 274 -13.15 6.54 -12.82
CA GLY A 274 -14.35 6.76 -12.04
C GLY A 274 -14.71 8.25 -11.99
N SER A 275 -15.76 8.62 -12.71
CA SER A 275 -16.66 9.71 -12.32
C SER A 275 -18.06 9.12 -12.22
N GLY A 276 -18.63 9.11 -11.01
CA GLY A 276 -20.05 8.80 -10.83
C GLY A 276 -20.90 9.72 -11.70
N GLY A 277 -21.91 9.15 -12.37
CA GLY A 277 -22.84 9.89 -13.22
C GLY A 277 -23.76 8.98 -14.02
N GLU A 278 -24.93 8.73 -13.46
CA GLU A 278 -26.08 8.05 -14.06
C GLU A 278 -26.35 8.46 -15.52
N ASN A 279 -26.47 7.47 -16.40
CA ASN A 279 -27.57 7.25 -17.37
C ASN A 279 -27.05 6.51 -18.60
N GLY A 280 -27.39 5.22 -18.70
CA GLY A 280 -27.06 4.41 -19.87
C GLY A 280 -27.70 3.04 -19.79
N ASN A 281 -28.99 2.99 -20.08
CA ASN A 281 -29.79 1.78 -20.25
C ASN A 281 -29.08 0.79 -21.19
N GLY A 282 -28.60 -0.33 -20.65
CA GLY A 282 -27.94 -1.37 -21.45
C GLY A 282 -27.53 -2.55 -20.59
N ASN A 283 -28.38 -3.58 -20.57
CA ASN A 283 -28.05 -4.93 -20.10
C ASN A 283 -26.66 -5.34 -20.60
N ASN A 284 -25.68 -5.42 -19.70
CA ASN A 284 -24.50 -6.25 -19.81
C ASN A 284 -23.97 -6.50 -18.40
N ASP A 285 -23.78 -7.77 -18.08
CA ASP A 285 -23.16 -8.28 -16.85
C ASP A 285 -21.72 -7.78 -16.70
N ASN A 286 -21.57 -6.51 -16.36
CA ASN A 286 -20.30 -5.92 -15.98
C ASN A 286 -20.28 -5.87 -14.46
N SER A 287 -19.89 -7.00 -13.85
CA SER A 287 -19.59 -7.06 -12.43
C SER A 287 -18.42 -6.12 -12.17
N ASP A 288 -18.74 -4.88 -11.83
CA ASP A 288 -17.79 -3.91 -11.30
C ASP A 288 -17.02 -4.60 -10.19
N MET A 289 -15.70 -4.69 -10.36
CA MET A 289 -14.74 -5.21 -9.38
C MET A 289 -15.05 -4.72 -7.96
N TRP A 290 -15.62 -3.52 -7.85
CA TRP A 290 -16.07 -2.78 -6.68
C TRP A 290 -17.24 -3.39 -5.91
N THR A 291 -18.15 -4.11 -6.58
CA THR A 291 -19.27 -4.81 -5.92
C THR A 291 -18.80 -5.99 -5.07
N VAL A 292 -17.62 -6.55 -5.37
CA VAL A 292 -16.98 -7.58 -4.54
C VAL A 292 -16.38 -6.98 -3.25
N PHE A 293 -15.98 -5.70 -3.28
CA PHE A 293 -15.27 -5.03 -2.18
C PHE A 293 -16.18 -4.27 -1.21
N THR A 294 -17.32 -3.75 -1.67
CA THR A 294 -18.21 -2.89 -0.86
C THR A 294 -19.32 -3.64 -0.10
N GLY A 295 -19.33 -4.96 -0.17
CA GLY A 295 -19.99 -5.78 0.85
C GLY A 295 -21.26 -6.48 0.41
N GLU A 296 -21.16 -7.80 0.34
CA GLU A 296 -22.28 -8.69 0.68
C GLU A 296 -21.85 -9.92 1.50
N ARG A 297 -20.54 -10.17 1.69
CA ARG A 297 -20.07 -11.43 2.32
C ARG A 297 -19.57 -11.31 3.76
N GLY A 298 -19.17 -10.11 4.20
CA GLY A 298 -18.76 -9.88 5.60
C GLY A 298 -19.93 -9.95 6.58
N TYR A 299 -21.06 -9.30 6.25
CA TYR A 299 -22.25 -9.29 7.10
C TYR A 299 -22.93 -10.65 7.27
N LEU A 300 -22.83 -11.53 6.26
CA LEU A 300 -23.44 -12.86 6.31
C LEU A 300 -22.78 -13.74 7.39
N ALA A 301 -21.46 -13.64 7.56
CA ALA A 301 -20.74 -14.41 8.58
C ALA A 301 -21.14 -13.97 10.01
N TYR A 302 -21.31 -12.67 10.25
CA TYR A 302 -21.79 -12.14 11.53
C TYR A 302 -23.26 -12.51 11.81
N LEU A 303 -24.12 -12.52 10.78
CA LEU A 303 -25.52 -12.94 10.93
C LEU A 303 -25.66 -14.45 11.19
N ILE A 304 -24.81 -15.28 10.57
CA ILE A 304 -24.78 -16.73 10.83
C ILE A 304 -24.25 -17.01 12.26
N ALA A 305 -23.21 -16.30 12.70
CA ALA A 305 -22.69 -16.42 14.06
C ALA A 305 -23.70 -15.95 15.12
N ALA A 306 -24.39 -14.83 14.89
CA ALA A 306 -25.45 -14.33 15.77
C ALA A 306 -26.68 -15.26 15.78
N GLY A 307 -27.04 -15.84 14.63
CA GLY A 307 -28.12 -16.83 14.53
C GLY A 307 -27.80 -18.14 15.26
N ALA A 308 -26.56 -18.62 15.19
CA ALA A 308 -26.11 -19.80 15.92
C ALA A 308 -26.09 -19.58 17.44
N ALA A 309 -25.78 -18.36 17.90
CA ALA A 309 -25.81 -17.99 19.32
C ALA A 309 -27.22 -17.83 19.91
N LEU A 310 -28.24 -17.65 19.07
CA LEU A 310 -29.65 -17.55 19.49
C LEU A 310 -30.39 -18.91 19.52
N ILE A 311 -29.83 -19.93 18.87
CA ILE A 311 -30.41 -21.28 18.78
C ILE A 311 -29.80 -22.25 19.83
N LEU A 312 -28.66 -21.89 20.42
CA LEU A 312 -28.04 -22.58 21.56
C LEU A 312 -28.47 -21.95 22.89
#